data_AF-A0A9D5CL62-F1
#
_entry.id   AF-A0A9D5CL62-F1
#
_cell.length_a   1.000
_cell.length_b   1.000
_cell.length_c   1.000
_cell.angle_alpha   90.00
_cell.angle_beta   90.00
_cell.angle_gamma   90.00
#
_symmetry.space_group_name_H-M   'P 1'
#
loop_
_entity.id
_entity.type
_entity.pdbx_description
1 polymer ?
#
loop_
_entity_poly.entity_id
_entity_poly.type
_entity_poly.pdbx_seq_one_letter_code
_entity_poly.pdbx_strand_id
1 'polypeptide(L)'
;MSRVDEVGGGNRRCKCNFCQSEFKGSYNKVKNHLLRLRTFSMKPCTTVTETYLREMVRVVTESEKRAKPKHVPLPSGSIIPAVPSNSMDSKEQKFRIGSLEKAFQMEARDWLNCEIVRMFYFGGLLFHLARNPHYINTFMFVANHHLDGFISSGYDALRTILL
;
A
#
# COMPACT_ATOMS: atom_id res chain seq x y z
N MET A 1 -25.87 10.88 3.69
CA MET A 1 -25.48 11.97 2.77
C MET A 1 -26.10 11.68 1.43
N SER A 2 -26.74 12.67 0.82
CA SER A 2 -27.27 12.56 -0.54
C SER A 2 -26.22 13.07 -1.52
N ARG A 3 -26.04 12.34 -2.63
CA ARG A 3 -25.16 12.78 -3.73
C ARG A 3 -25.84 13.92 -4.48
N VAL A 4 -25.08 14.96 -4.79
CA VAL A 4 -25.44 15.92 -5.82
C VAL A 4 -24.52 15.58 -6.99
N ASP A 5 -25.08 14.91 -7.99
CA ASP A 5 -24.30 14.39 -9.12
C ASP A 5 -23.69 15.54 -9.91
N GLU A 6 -22.36 15.54 -10.03
CA GLU A 6 -21.66 16.17 -11.14
C GLU A 6 -20.52 15.26 -11.61
N VAL A 7 -20.59 14.95 -12.90
CA VAL A 7 -19.61 14.19 -13.68
C VAL A 7 -18.36 15.06 -13.83
N GLY A 8 -17.32 14.80 -13.04
CA GLY A 8 -16.03 15.49 -13.23
C GLY A 8 -15.05 15.35 -12.06
N GLY A 9 -13.75 15.22 -12.39
CA GLY A 9 -12.63 15.13 -11.46
C GLY A 9 -12.30 16.44 -10.76
N GLY A 10 -13.22 16.97 -9.95
CA GLY A 10 -13.03 18.12 -9.07
C GLY A 10 -13.54 17.86 -7.64
N ASN A 11 -13.20 18.74 -6.69
CA ASN A 11 -13.63 18.63 -5.29
C ASN A 11 -15.16 18.48 -5.19
N ARG A 12 -15.60 17.27 -4.83
CA ARG A 12 -17.02 16.91 -4.75
C ARG A 12 -17.77 17.82 -3.77
N ARG A 13 -18.97 18.26 -4.17
CA ARG A 13 -19.91 18.96 -3.30
C ARG A 13 -20.64 17.92 -2.45
N CYS A 14 -20.68 18.16 -1.14
CA CYS A 14 -21.29 17.28 -0.16
C CYS A 14 -22.33 18.06 0.63
N LYS A 15 -23.53 17.47 0.79
CA LYS A 15 -24.58 18.00 1.66
C LYS A 15 -24.72 17.12 2.90
N CYS A 16 -24.69 17.73 4.08
CA CYS A 16 -24.93 17.03 5.34
C CYS A 16 -26.43 16.76 5.53
N ASN A 17 -26.82 15.51 5.81
CA ASN A 17 -28.24 15.18 6.03
C ASN A 17 -28.79 15.68 7.38
N PHE A 18 -27.93 16.05 8.33
CA PHE A 18 -28.34 16.49 9.67
C PHE A 18 -28.53 18.01 9.78
N CYS A 19 -27.57 18.79 9.27
CA CYS A 19 -27.65 20.27 9.29
C CYS A 19 -27.97 20.89 7.94
N GLN A 20 -28.10 20.08 6.88
CA GLN A 20 -28.34 20.54 5.50
C GLN A 20 -27.26 21.47 4.94
N SER A 21 -26.14 21.66 5.65
CA SER A 21 -25.02 22.47 5.16
C SER A 21 -24.35 21.79 3.96
N GLU A 22 -24.04 22.60 2.96
CA GLU A 22 -23.30 22.19 1.76
C GLU A 22 -21.86 22.66 1.83
N PHE A 23 -20.94 21.78 1.48
CA PHE A 23 -19.51 22.09 1.50
C PHE A 23 -18.75 21.31 0.43
N LYS A 24 -17.69 21.91 -0.08
CA LYS A 24 -16.73 21.27 -1.01
C LYS A 24 -15.63 20.61 -0.20
N GLY A 25 -15.47 19.30 -0.34
CA GLY A 25 -14.52 18.59 0.51
C GLY A 25 -14.33 17.11 0.20
N SER A 26 -13.15 16.63 0.59
CA SER A 26 -12.84 15.22 0.65
C SER A 26 -13.54 14.54 1.83
N TYR A 27 -13.43 13.20 1.89
CA TYR A 27 -13.91 12.37 2.98
C TYR A 27 -13.51 12.91 4.38
N ASN A 28 -12.29 13.43 4.54
CA ASN A 28 -11.83 13.95 5.83
C ASN A 28 -12.65 15.16 6.31
N LYS A 29 -13.08 16.05 5.41
CA LYS A 29 -13.94 17.18 5.81
C LYS A 29 -15.32 16.70 6.29
N VAL A 30 -15.87 15.70 5.61
CA VAL A 30 -17.13 15.06 5.99
C VAL A 30 -17.01 14.39 7.35
N LYS A 31 -15.95 13.60 7.56
CA LYS A 31 -15.66 12.94 8.82
C LYS A 31 -15.55 13.96 9.96
N ASN A 32 -14.79 15.04 9.78
CA ASN A 32 -14.62 16.05 10.82
C ASN A 32 -15.93 16.78 11.16
N HIS A 33 -16.75 17.05 10.14
CA HIS A 33 -18.07 17.66 10.33
C HIS A 33 -19.00 16.76 11.16
N LEU A 34 -19.12 15.48 10.81
CA LEU A 34 -20.04 14.54 11.49
C LEU A 34 -19.57 14.13 12.88
N LEU A 35 -18.26 13.91 13.06
CA LEU A 35 -17.67 13.46 14.31
C LEU A 35 -17.33 14.61 15.28
N ARG A 36 -17.69 15.85 14.93
CA ARG A 36 -17.40 17.06 15.71
C ARG A 36 -15.92 17.22 16.07
N LEU A 37 -15.01 16.74 15.21
CA LEU A 37 -13.58 16.89 15.40
C LEU A 37 -13.19 18.34 15.13
N ARG A 38 -12.60 19.01 16.13
CA ARG A 38 -12.11 20.38 15.99
C ARG A 38 -10.93 20.41 15.01
N THR A 39 -11.22 20.77 13.78
CA THR A 39 -10.21 21.09 12.76
C THR A 39 -10.51 22.47 12.21
N PHE A 40 -9.46 23.29 12.01
CA PHE A 40 -9.59 24.67 11.52
C PHE A 40 -10.37 24.78 10.19
N SER A 41 -10.40 23.71 9.41
CA SER A 41 -10.92 23.70 8.04
C SER A 41 -12.41 23.37 7.92
N MET A 42 -13.14 23.05 9.02
CA MET A 42 -14.54 22.65 8.93
C MET A 42 -15.33 22.90 10.21
N LYS A 43 -16.55 23.46 10.08
CA LYS A 43 -17.49 23.63 11.20
C LYS A 43 -18.12 22.27 11.58
N PRO A 44 -18.19 21.92 12.87
CA PRO A 44 -18.82 20.67 13.31
C PRO A 44 -20.34 20.72 13.15
N CYS A 45 -20.97 19.56 12.92
CA CYS A 45 -22.41 19.46 12.84
C CYS A 45 -23.04 19.53 14.24
N THR A 46 -23.81 20.59 14.49
CA THR A 46 -24.52 20.78 15.77
C THR A 46 -25.77 19.91 15.87
N THR A 47 -26.40 19.56 14.75
CA THR A 47 -27.63 18.75 14.70
C THR A 47 -27.44 17.24 14.80
N VAL A 48 -26.21 16.71 14.77
CA VAL A 48 -25.98 15.27 14.98
C VAL A 48 -26.34 14.91 16.42
N THR A 49 -27.25 13.96 16.61
CA THR A 49 -27.63 13.44 17.94
C THR A 49 -26.49 12.63 18.56
N GLU A 50 -26.40 12.63 19.89
CA GLU A 50 -25.37 11.91 20.64
C GLU A 50 -25.34 10.39 20.38
N THR A 51 -26.51 9.79 20.07
CA THR A 51 -26.63 8.38 19.69
C THR A 51 -25.94 8.09 18.37
N TYR A 52 -26.22 8.90 17.34
CA TYR A 52 -25.58 8.81 16.03
C TYR A 52 -24.08 9.13 16.10
N LEU A 53 -23.68 10.08 16.94
CA LEU A 53 -22.27 10.40 17.14
C LEU A 53 -21.49 9.19 17.66
N ARG A 54 -21.99 8.53 18.73
CA ARG A 54 -21.37 7.32 19.29
C ARG A 54 -21.26 6.19 18.27
N GLU A 55 -22.33 5.96 17.51
CA GLU A 55 -22.32 4.90 16.49
C GLU A 55 -21.32 5.20 15.36
N MET A 56 -21.29 6.43 14.86
CA MET A 56 -20.35 6.83 13.81
C MET A 56 -18.90 6.78 14.29
N VAL A 57 -18.61 7.19 15.54
CA VAL A 57 -17.27 7.06 16.14
C VAL A 57 -16.86 5.58 16.22
N ARG A 58 -17.77 4.70 16.65
CA ARG A 58 -17.51 3.25 16.73
C ARG A 58 -17.14 2.66 15.37
N VAL A 59 -17.94 2.92 14.34
CA VAL A 59 -17.69 2.39 12.98
C VAL A 59 -16.36 2.91 12.43
N VAL A 60 -16.06 4.20 12.61
CA VAL A 60 -14.81 4.79 12.11
C VAL A 60 -13.60 4.20 12.83
N THR A 61 -13.63 4.12 14.16
CA THR A 61 -12.51 3.56 14.94
C THR A 61 -12.28 2.08 14.61
N GLU A 62 -13.32 1.30 14.37
CA GLU A 62 -13.19 -0.08 13.92
C GLU A 62 -12.57 -0.18 12.51
N SER A 63 -13.01 0.68 11.59
CA SER A 63 -12.45 0.72 10.23
C SER A 63 -10.96 1.10 10.23
N GLU A 64 -10.55 2.05 11.08
CA GLU A 64 -9.14 2.46 11.22
C GLU A 64 -8.27 1.34 11.81
N LYS A 65 -8.80 0.56 12.76
CA LYS A 65 -8.10 -0.62 13.28
C LYS A 65 -7.90 -1.69 12.21
N ARG A 66 -8.85 -1.83 11.26
CA ARG A 66 -8.75 -2.77 10.13
C ARG A 66 -7.83 -2.25 9.02
N ALA A 67 -7.73 -0.93 8.83
CA ALA A 67 -6.95 -0.28 7.79
C ALA A 67 -5.45 -0.19 8.09
N LYS A 68 -5.01 -0.54 9.30
CA LYS A 68 -3.57 -0.68 9.59
C LYS A 68 -2.98 -1.74 8.64
N PRO A 69 -1.79 -1.50 8.08
CA PRO A 69 -1.01 -2.52 7.38
C PRO A 69 -0.96 -3.79 8.22
N LYS A 70 -1.74 -4.80 7.85
CA LYS A 70 -1.59 -6.13 8.41
C LYS A 70 -0.51 -6.79 7.57
N HIS A 71 0.50 -7.34 8.23
CA HIS A 71 1.43 -8.26 7.57
C HIS A 71 0.63 -9.50 7.16
N VAL A 72 0.04 -9.46 5.97
CA VAL A 72 -0.62 -10.61 5.37
C VAL A 72 0.43 -11.28 4.50
N PRO A 73 0.86 -12.51 4.82
CA PRO A 73 1.72 -13.26 3.93
C PRO A 73 0.97 -13.42 2.61
N LEU A 74 1.49 -12.81 1.54
CA LEU A 74 1.09 -13.21 0.19
C LEU A 74 1.46 -14.68 0.03
N PRO A 75 0.61 -15.52 -0.60
CA PRO A 75 1.00 -16.87 -0.96
C PRO A 75 2.29 -16.77 -1.78
N SER A 76 3.37 -17.38 -1.29
CA SER A 76 4.59 -17.57 -2.07
C SER A 76 4.28 -18.55 -3.20
N GLY A 77 3.61 -18.05 -4.23
CA GLY A 77 3.45 -18.74 -5.49
C GLY A 77 4.80 -18.72 -6.19
N SER A 78 5.47 -19.87 -6.20
CA SER A 78 6.50 -20.16 -7.19
C SER A 78 5.85 -20.13 -8.57
N ILE A 79 5.68 -18.94 -9.14
CA ILE A 79 5.25 -18.74 -10.52
C ILE A 79 6.40 -18.03 -11.20
N ILE A 80 7.32 -18.83 -11.73
CA ILE A 80 8.25 -18.41 -12.77
C ILE A 80 7.37 -18.05 -13.99
N PRO A 81 7.34 -16.80 -14.47
CA PRO A 81 6.76 -16.51 -15.78
C PRO A 81 7.77 -17.01 -16.83
N ALA A 82 7.49 -18.18 -17.40
CA ALA A 82 8.20 -18.65 -18.57
C ALA A 82 8.02 -17.63 -19.70
N VAL A 83 9.14 -17.12 -20.22
CA VAL A 83 9.22 -16.38 -21.47
C VAL A 83 8.64 -17.26 -22.59
N PRO A 84 7.69 -16.79 -23.42
CA PRO A 84 7.19 -17.60 -24.51
C PRO A 84 8.25 -17.60 -25.62
N SER A 85 8.93 -18.73 -25.78
CA SER A 85 9.59 -19.07 -27.04
C SER A 85 8.97 -20.37 -27.53
N ASN A 86 8.29 -20.24 -28.66
CA ASN A 86 7.63 -21.30 -29.41
C ASN A 86 8.48 -22.56 -29.50
N SER A 87 7.95 -23.71 -29.05
CA SER A 87 7.96 -24.95 -29.81
C SER A 87 7.21 -26.04 -29.05
N MET A 88 6.50 -26.86 -29.81
CA MET A 88 5.69 -27.98 -29.36
C MET A 88 6.56 -29.05 -28.69
N ASP A 89 6.10 -29.60 -27.57
CA ASP A 89 5.54 -30.95 -27.47
C ASP A 89 5.59 -31.44 -26.01
N SER A 90 4.50 -32.06 -25.62
CA SER A 90 4.17 -32.69 -24.34
C SER A 90 5.23 -33.68 -23.86
N LYS A 91 5.81 -33.42 -22.67
CA LYS A 91 6.14 -34.45 -21.67
C LYS A 91 6.49 -33.79 -20.33
N GLU A 92 5.71 -34.14 -19.31
CA GLU A 92 5.99 -33.84 -17.90
C GLU A 92 7.42 -34.28 -17.54
N GLN A 93 8.36 -33.34 -17.50
CA GLN A 93 9.67 -33.59 -16.94
C GLN A 93 9.69 -32.97 -15.54
N LYS A 94 9.33 -33.78 -14.54
CA LYS A 94 9.70 -33.53 -13.13
C LYS A 94 11.19 -33.27 -13.08
N PHE A 95 11.60 -32.00 -13.03
CA PHE A 95 12.99 -31.62 -12.87
C PHE A 95 13.43 -32.14 -11.50
N ARG A 96 14.39 -33.07 -11.50
CA ARG A 96 14.99 -33.62 -10.28
C ARG A 96 15.62 -32.45 -9.51
N ILE A 97 15.01 -32.08 -8.39
CA ILE A 97 15.49 -31.06 -7.45
C ILE A 97 16.86 -31.51 -6.93
N GLY A 98 17.91 -30.92 -7.49
CA GLY A 98 19.30 -31.34 -7.28
C GLY A 98 20.04 -30.44 -6.30
N SER A 99 21.05 -31.02 -5.66
CA SER A 99 22.09 -30.42 -4.79
C SER A 99 22.66 -29.06 -5.24
N LEU A 100 22.42 -28.63 -6.48
CA LEU A 100 22.86 -27.37 -7.06
C LEU A 100 22.05 -26.17 -6.55
N GLU A 101 20.76 -26.34 -6.25
CA GLU A 101 19.89 -25.25 -5.77
C GLU A 101 20.34 -24.70 -4.40
N LYS A 102 20.83 -25.59 -3.54
CA LYS A 102 21.43 -25.23 -2.25
C LYS A 102 22.77 -24.50 -2.42
N ALA A 103 23.57 -24.87 -3.42
CA ALA A 103 24.86 -24.24 -3.69
C ALA A 103 24.72 -22.79 -4.16
N PHE A 104 23.60 -22.44 -4.80
CA PHE A 104 23.30 -21.08 -5.25
C PHE A 104 22.40 -20.29 -4.28
N GLN A 105 22.15 -20.82 -3.08
CA GLN A 105 21.26 -20.21 -2.08
C GLN A 105 19.92 -19.78 -2.70
N MET A 106 19.29 -20.64 -3.52
CA MET A 106 18.06 -20.25 -4.23
C MET A 106 16.94 -19.82 -3.28
N GLU A 107 16.83 -20.45 -2.11
CA GLU A 107 15.82 -20.09 -1.10
C GLU A 107 15.98 -18.65 -0.58
N ALA A 108 17.22 -18.21 -0.31
CA ALA A 108 17.47 -16.83 0.12
C ALA A 108 17.16 -15.81 -0.98
N ARG A 109 17.47 -16.17 -2.25
CA ARG A 109 17.15 -15.34 -3.42
C ARG A 109 15.65 -15.24 -3.65
N ASP A 110 14.93 -16.34 -3.52
CA ASP A 110 13.47 -16.37 -3.65
C ASP A 110 12.80 -15.55 -2.55
N TRP A 111 13.28 -15.65 -1.31
CA TRP A 111 12.80 -14.82 -0.21
C TRP A 111 13.00 -13.33 -0.48
N LEU A 112 14.21 -12.93 -0.92
CA LEU A 112 14.51 -11.54 -1.29
C LEU A 112 13.63 -11.05 -2.43
N ASN A 113 13.42 -11.87 -3.46
CA ASN A 113 12.53 -11.55 -4.58
C ASN A 113 11.08 -11.38 -4.12
N CYS A 114 10.60 -12.22 -3.20
CA CYS A 114 9.28 -12.06 -2.60
C CYS A 114 9.14 -10.75 -1.84
N GLU A 115 10.16 -10.33 -1.07
CA GLU A 115 10.16 -9.04 -0.36
C GLU A 115 10.18 -7.85 -1.31
N ILE A 116 10.97 -7.91 -2.37
CA ILE A 116 10.95 -6.92 -3.44
C ILE A 116 9.55 -6.82 -4.03
N VAL A 117 8.94 -7.94 -4.42
CA VAL A 117 7.60 -7.98 -4.98
C VAL A 117 6.58 -7.38 -4.00
N ARG A 118 6.65 -7.74 -2.71
CA ARG A 118 5.82 -7.17 -1.64
C ARG A 118 5.96 -5.66 -1.55
N MET A 119 7.18 -5.13 -1.63
CA MET A 119 7.43 -3.69 -1.61
C MET A 119 6.72 -2.96 -2.76
N PHE A 120 6.76 -3.51 -3.98
CA PHE A 120 6.08 -2.90 -5.13
C PHE A 120 4.56 -2.95 -5.00
N TYR A 121 3.99 -4.11 -4.67
CA TYR A 121 2.54 -4.26 -4.55
C TYR A 121 1.96 -3.51 -3.36
N PHE A 122 2.59 -3.61 -2.19
CA PHE A 122 2.11 -2.97 -0.96
C PHE A 122 2.37 -1.46 -0.96
N GLY A 123 3.53 -1.04 -1.49
CA GLY A 123 3.90 0.37 -1.60
C GLY A 123 3.25 1.10 -2.78
N GLY A 124 2.56 0.39 -3.68
CA GLY A 124 2.00 0.98 -4.90
C GLY A 124 3.07 1.55 -5.84
N LEU A 125 4.27 0.97 -5.85
CA LEU A 125 5.39 1.45 -6.66
C LEU A 125 5.24 0.96 -8.11
N LEU A 126 5.57 1.80 -9.08
CA LEU A 126 5.54 1.44 -10.49
C LEU A 126 6.67 0.46 -10.81
N PHE A 127 6.40 -0.61 -11.58
CA PHE A 127 7.41 -1.57 -12.01
C PHE A 127 8.57 -0.95 -12.82
N HIS A 128 8.36 0.22 -13.42
CA HIS A 128 9.43 0.95 -14.08
C HIS A 128 10.59 1.30 -13.13
N LEU A 129 10.33 1.46 -11.82
CA LEU A 129 11.35 1.67 -10.80
C LEU A 129 12.39 0.54 -10.76
N ALA A 130 11.99 -0.70 -11.06
CA ALA A 130 12.92 -1.84 -11.07
C ALA A 130 13.99 -1.74 -12.16
N ARG A 131 13.80 -0.87 -13.17
CA ARG A 131 14.78 -0.56 -14.21
C ARG A 131 15.65 0.65 -13.87
N ASN A 132 15.37 1.35 -12.78
CA ASN A 132 16.16 2.50 -12.38
C ASN A 132 17.57 2.02 -11.97
N PRO A 133 18.65 2.60 -12.52
CA PRO A 133 20.02 2.21 -12.17
C PRO A 133 20.30 2.30 -10.66
N HIS A 134 19.75 3.28 -9.96
CA HIS A 134 19.92 3.41 -8.52
C HIS A 134 19.26 2.28 -7.75
N TYR A 135 18.07 1.84 -8.17
CA TYR A 135 17.41 0.67 -7.61
C TYR A 135 18.29 -0.58 -7.74
N ILE A 136 18.78 -0.85 -8.95
CA ILE A 136 19.66 -2.00 -9.23
C ILE A 136 20.95 -1.91 -8.42
N ASN A 137 21.56 -0.73 -8.39
CA ASN A 137 22.81 -0.48 -7.68
C ASN A 137 22.66 -0.65 -6.17
N THR A 138 21.53 -0.30 -5.56
CA THR A 138 21.29 -0.52 -4.13
C THR A 138 21.36 -2.01 -3.78
N PHE A 139 20.62 -2.87 -4.49
CA PHE A 139 20.63 -4.31 -4.20
C PHE A 139 21.97 -4.95 -4.57
N MET A 140 22.58 -4.53 -5.67
CA MET A 140 23.95 -4.94 -6.02
C MET A 140 24.95 -4.59 -4.92
N PHE A 141 24.90 -3.37 -4.40
CA PHE A 141 25.80 -2.91 -3.34
C PHE A 141 25.61 -3.76 -2.07
N VAL A 142 24.37 -3.88 -1.60
CA VAL A 142 24.07 -4.67 -0.39
C VAL A 142 24.45 -6.15 -0.56
N ALA A 143 24.25 -6.74 -1.74
CA ALA A 143 24.60 -8.14 -1.99
C ALA A 143 26.11 -8.39 -2.07
N ASN A 144 26.91 -7.39 -2.46
CA ASN A 144 28.36 -7.52 -2.59
C ASN A 144 29.14 -7.04 -1.36
N HIS A 145 28.48 -6.37 -0.41
CA HIS A 145 29.11 -5.82 0.80
C HIS A 145 28.52 -6.46 2.06
N HIS A 146 29.39 -6.87 2.99
CA HIS A 146 28.98 -7.40 4.29
C HIS A 146 28.58 -6.26 5.23
N LEU A 147 27.30 -5.88 5.19
CA LEU A 147 26.75 -4.74 5.94
C LEU A 147 26.08 -5.20 7.25
N ASP A 148 26.87 -5.74 8.17
CA ASP A 148 26.35 -6.20 9.48
C ASP A 148 25.68 -5.07 10.26
N GLY A 149 24.45 -5.33 10.70
CA GLY A 149 23.66 -4.37 11.49
C GLY A 149 23.17 -3.15 10.70
N PHE A 150 23.33 -3.13 9.37
CA PHE A 150 22.82 -2.04 8.54
C PHE A 150 21.29 -2.02 8.54
N ILE A 151 20.73 -0.84 8.82
CA ILE A 151 19.30 -0.57 8.76
C ILE A 151 19.07 0.49 7.68
N SER A 152 18.23 0.19 6.71
CA SER A 152 17.88 1.13 5.64
C SER A 152 17.34 2.44 6.21
N SER A 153 17.68 3.58 5.61
CA SER A 153 17.21 4.88 6.03
C SER A 153 15.68 4.94 6.09
N GLY A 154 15.15 5.36 7.25
CA GLY A 154 13.72 5.56 7.45
C GLY A 154 13.18 6.80 6.73
N TYR A 155 11.85 6.95 6.74
CA TYR A 155 11.15 8.05 6.07
C TYR A 155 11.72 9.44 6.40
N ASP A 156 11.93 9.74 7.69
CA ASP A 156 12.40 11.06 8.10
C ASP A 156 13.83 11.34 7.63
N ALA A 157 14.71 10.33 7.66
CA ALA A 157 16.07 10.45 7.14
C ALA A 157 16.05 10.68 5.62
N LEU A 158 15.25 9.93 4.87
CA LEU A 158 15.10 10.13 3.43
C LEU A 158 14.55 11.52 3.09
N ARG A 159 13.66 12.06 3.94
CA ARG A 159 13.12 13.41 3.78
C ARG A 159 14.15 14.51 4.04
N THR A 160 15.08 14.31 4.97
CA THR A 160 16.05 15.33 5.36
C THR A 160 17.37 15.27 4.59
N ILE A 161 17.75 14.08 4.07
CA ILE A 161 19.02 13.87 3.35
C ILE A 161 19.00 14.53 1.95
N LEU A 162 17.82 14.80 1.41
CA LEU A 162 17.61 15.45 0.11
C LEU A 162 17.49 16.98 0.24
N LEU A 163 18.39 17.60 1.02
CA LEU A 163 18.52 19.06 1.15
C LEU A 163 19.91 19.51 0.68
#